data_AF-A0A958D0F2-F1
#
_entry.id   AF-A0A958D0F2-F1
#
_cell.length_a   1.000
_cell.length_b   1.000
_cell.length_c   1.000
_cell.angle_alpha   90.00
_cell.angle_beta   90.00
_cell.angle_gamma   90.00
#
_symmetry.space_group_name_H-M   'P 1'
#
loop_
_entity.id
_entity.type
_entity.pdbx_description
1 polymer ?
#
loop_
_entity_poly.entity_id
_entity_poly.type
_entity_poly.pdbx_seq_one_letter_code
_entity_poly.pdbx_strand_id
1 'polypeptide(L)' 'MVERDLLGYGSRPPNPRWPGGARVAVQFVLNVEEGGERSILNGDAQSEDYLHEMPGRPARLGERDLSVEGLFEYGA' A
#
# COMPACT_ATOMS: atom_id res chain seq x y z
N MET A 1 -30.21 -4.39 -0.05
CA MET A 1 -29.64 -3.09 -0.45
C MET A 1 -28.32 -3.36 -1.15
N VAL A 2 -28.09 -2.81 -2.34
CA VAL A 2 -26.77 -2.93 -2.98
C VAL A 2 -25.97 -1.69 -2.56
N GLU A 3 -24.99 -1.89 -1.70
CA GLU A 3 -24.09 -0.84 -1.15
C GLU A 3 -22.99 -0.43 -2.14
N ARG A 4 -22.89 -1.14 -3.27
CA ARG A 4 -21.85 -0.96 -4.28
C ARG A 4 -22.44 -0.38 -5.55
N ASP A 5 -21.83 0.67 -6.05
CA ASP A 5 -22.03 1.10 -7.43
C ASP A 5 -21.22 0.19 -8.36
N LEU A 6 -21.91 -0.70 -9.08
CA LEU A 6 -21.31 -1.58 -10.09
C LEU A 6 -21.40 -0.98 -11.50
N LEU A 7 -22.09 0.15 -11.67
CA LEU A 7 -22.31 0.76 -12.98
C LEU A 7 -21.30 1.88 -13.24
N GLY A 8 -21.04 2.74 -12.25
CA GLY A 8 -20.19 3.91 -12.39
C GLY A 8 -20.60 4.78 -13.59
N TYR A 9 -19.62 5.20 -14.40
CA TYR A 9 -19.90 5.98 -15.62
C TYR A 9 -20.43 5.16 -16.81
N GLY A 10 -20.49 3.82 -16.68
CA GLY A 10 -20.90 2.95 -17.78
C GLY A 10 -20.11 3.20 -19.08
N SER A 11 -20.81 3.21 -20.21
CA SER A 11 -20.22 3.41 -21.54
C SER A 11 -19.94 4.88 -21.90
N ARG A 12 -20.23 5.83 -20.99
CA ARG A 12 -20.12 7.28 -21.25
C ARG A 12 -19.33 8.01 -20.15
N PRO A 13 -18.04 7.70 -19.97
CA PRO A 13 -17.20 8.47 -19.05
C PRO A 13 -17.07 9.94 -19.50
N PRO A 14 -17.02 10.89 -18.54
CA PRO A 14 -16.87 12.29 -18.87
C PRO A 14 -15.50 12.57 -19.48
N ASN A 15 -15.42 13.58 -20.37
CA ASN A 15 -14.14 14.12 -20.80
C ASN A 15 -13.52 14.93 -19.65
N PRO A 16 -12.33 14.56 -19.13
CA PRO A 16 -11.74 15.19 -17.95
C PRO A 16 -11.20 16.60 -18.22
N ARG A 17 -11.05 17.02 -19.49
CA ARG A 17 -10.56 18.34 -19.90
C ARG A 17 -9.27 18.75 -19.16
N TRP A 18 -8.26 17.89 -19.19
CA TRP A 18 -7.00 18.15 -18.52
C TRP A 18 -6.33 19.45 -19.00
N PRO A 19 -5.61 20.16 -18.12
CA PRO A 19 -4.90 21.38 -18.48
C PRO A 19 -4.04 21.21 -19.73
N GLY A 20 -4.02 22.24 -20.59
CA GLY A 20 -3.25 22.23 -21.83
C GLY A 20 -3.71 21.22 -22.89
N GLY A 21 -4.89 20.60 -22.73
CA GLY A 21 -5.37 19.57 -23.65
C GLY A 21 -4.60 18.25 -23.52
N ALA A 22 -4.00 17.98 -22.35
CA ALA A 22 -3.26 16.76 -22.11
C ALA A 22 -4.13 15.51 -22.33
N ARG A 23 -3.56 14.49 -22.97
CA ARG A 23 -4.27 13.24 -23.31
C ARG A 23 -4.30 12.24 -22.15
N VAL A 24 -3.43 12.41 -21.17
CA VAL A 24 -3.28 11.56 -19.98
C VAL A 24 -2.85 12.44 -18.81
N ALA A 25 -3.32 12.12 -17.62
CA ALA A 25 -2.79 12.63 -16.37
C ALA A 25 -1.90 11.55 -15.75
N VAL A 26 -0.64 11.87 -15.48
CA VAL A 26 0.31 10.98 -14.79
C VAL A 26 0.43 11.47 -13.35
N GLN A 27 0.33 10.56 -12.38
CA GLN A 27 0.34 10.89 -10.97
C GLN A 27 1.34 9.99 -10.24
N PHE A 28 2.44 10.57 -9.74
CA PHE A 28 3.44 9.88 -8.94
C PHE A 28 3.03 9.88 -7.48
N VAL A 29 2.87 8.69 -6.89
CA VAL A 29 2.61 8.50 -5.45
C VAL A 29 3.88 7.97 -4.82
N LEU A 30 4.27 8.55 -3.69
CA LEU A 30 5.29 8.01 -2.79
C LEU A 30 4.59 7.65 -1.49
N ASN A 31 4.57 6.36 -1.16
CA ASN A 31 4.16 5.91 0.16
C ASN A 31 5.37 6.00 1.08
N VAL A 32 5.12 6.43 2.31
CA VAL A 32 6.10 6.39 3.40
C VAL A 32 5.39 5.62 4.50
N GLU A 33 5.67 4.34 4.56
CA GLU A 33 5.04 3.36 5.44
C GLU A 33 6.04 2.81 6.46
N GLU A 34 7.33 3.03 6.21
CA GLU A 34 8.46 2.62 7.01
C GLU A 34 8.41 3.21 8.42
N GLY A 35 8.49 2.32 9.42
CA GLY A 35 8.26 2.60 10.84
C GLY A 35 6.79 2.45 11.27
N GLY A 36 5.85 2.41 10.32
CA GLY A 36 4.43 2.18 10.54
C GLY A 36 3.98 0.75 10.21
N GLU A 37 4.89 -0.11 9.76
CA GLU A 37 4.61 -1.52 9.53
C GLU A 37 4.25 -2.27 10.82
N ARG A 38 3.68 -3.47 10.67
CA ARG A 38 3.33 -4.28 11.84
C ARG A 38 4.57 -4.63 12.64
N SER A 39 4.54 -4.26 13.92
CA SER A 39 5.63 -4.53 14.84
C SER A 39 5.10 -4.76 16.23
N ILE A 40 5.64 -5.76 16.92
CA ILE A 40 5.31 -5.99 18.33
C ILE A 40 5.72 -4.79 19.21
N LEU A 41 6.67 -3.96 18.74
CA LEU A 41 7.05 -2.71 19.40
C LEU A 41 5.96 -1.64 19.28
N ASN A 42 5.13 -1.72 18.24
CA ASN A 42 3.96 -0.87 18.00
C ASN A 42 2.68 -1.42 18.65
N GLY A 43 2.77 -2.56 19.35
CA GLY A 43 1.63 -3.21 20.03
C GLY A 43 0.89 -4.24 19.18
N ASP A 44 1.39 -4.56 17.98
CA ASP A 44 0.82 -5.60 17.14
C ASP A 44 1.10 -7.00 17.69
N ALA A 45 0.25 -7.96 17.32
CA ALA A 45 0.42 -9.35 17.73
C ALA A 45 1.58 -10.06 17.02
N GLN A 46 2.06 -9.54 15.89
CA GLN A 46 3.03 -10.23 15.02
C GLN A 46 3.88 -9.25 14.20
N SER A 47 5.01 -9.73 13.66
CA SER A 47 5.84 -8.98 12.70
C SER A 47 5.17 -8.76 11.35
N GLU A 48 5.69 -7.82 10.56
CA GLU A 48 5.30 -7.60 9.16
C GLU A 48 5.62 -8.81 8.27
N ASP A 49 4.76 -9.07 7.28
CA ASP A 49 4.89 -10.15 6.29
C ASP A 49 4.53 -9.72 4.85
N TYR A 50 4.36 -8.42 4.63
CA TYR A 50 3.95 -7.86 3.35
C TYR A 50 4.97 -6.88 2.76
N LEU A 51 5.05 -6.86 1.42
CA LEU A 51 5.83 -5.92 0.59
C LEU A 51 7.31 -5.72 0.96
N HIS A 52 7.98 -6.78 1.40
CA HIS A 52 9.44 -6.82 1.58
C HIS A 52 10.09 -7.89 0.69
N GLU A 53 11.43 -7.89 0.58
CA GLU A 53 12.24 -8.75 -0.30
C GLU A 53 12.26 -10.25 0.05
N MET A 54 11.36 -10.72 0.93
CA MET A 54 11.27 -12.12 1.35
C MET A 54 9.87 -12.68 1.08
N PRO A 55 9.52 -12.87 -0.20
CA PRO A 55 8.17 -13.29 -0.58
C PRO A 55 7.79 -14.63 0.07
N GLY A 56 6.59 -14.69 0.65
CA GLY A 56 6.05 -15.90 1.29
C GLY A 56 6.62 -16.20 2.68
N ARG A 57 7.48 -15.32 3.22
CA ARG A 57 7.87 -15.39 4.62
C ARG A 57 6.66 -15.07 5.51
N PRO A 58 6.27 -15.97 6.44
CA PRO A 58 5.13 -15.72 7.31
C PRO A 58 5.49 -14.72 8.42
N ALA A 59 4.49 -13.98 8.90
CA ALA A 59 4.61 -13.18 10.11
C ALA A 59 4.98 -14.07 11.32
N ARG A 60 5.76 -13.49 12.24
CA ARG A 60 6.14 -14.15 13.50
C ARG A 60 5.25 -13.67 14.61
N LEU A 61 4.52 -14.58 15.25
CA LEU A 61 3.62 -14.27 16.36
C LEU A 61 4.41 -13.94 17.63
N GLY A 62 4.16 -12.78 18.24
CA GLY A 62 4.77 -12.35 19.49
C GLY A 62 6.27 -12.06 19.42
N GLU A 63 6.86 -12.05 18.22
CA GLU A 63 8.28 -11.88 17.99
C GLU A 63 8.57 -10.78 16.96
N ARG A 64 9.76 -10.21 17.05
CA ARG A 64 10.33 -9.35 16.01
C ARG A 64 10.88 -10.17 14.86
N ASP A 65 10.86 -9.60 13.66
CA ASP A 65 11.59 -10.12 12.52
C ASP A 65 12.64 -9.10 12.07
N LEU A 66 13.81 -9.15 12.72
CA LEU A 66 14.90 -8.19 12.49
C LEU A 66 15.35 -8.11 11.02
N SER A 67 15.16 -9.19 10.26
CA SER A 67 15.49 -9.19 8.84
C SER A 67 14.47 -8.39 8.03
N VAL A 68 13.18 -8.46 8.39
CA VAL A 68 12.13 -7.66 7.73
C VAL A 68 12.21 -6.21 8.19
N GLU A 69 12.41 -5.95 9.47
CA GLU A 69 12.59 -4.60 10.00
C GLU A 69 13.74 -3.86 9.30
N GLY A 70 14.90 -4.51 9.11
CA GLY A 70 16.02 -3.92 8.36
C GLY A 70 15.70 -3.62 6.88
N LEU A 71 14.73 -4.31 6.27
CA LEU A 71 14.26 -4.00 4.92
C LEU A 71 13.35 -2.78 4.90
N PHE A 72 12.48 -2.60 5.90
CA PHE A 72 11.71 -1.37 6.07
C PHE A 72 12.62 -0.18 6.43
N GLU A 73 13.61 -0.37 7.30
CA GLU A 73 14.58 0.68 7.65
C GLU A 73 15.40 1.19 6.46
N TYR A 74 15.55 0.40 5.39
CA TYR A 74 16.21 0.87 4.16
C TYR A 74 15.42 1.95 3.42
N GLY A 75 14.09 1.94 3.52
CA GLY A 75 13.21 2.93 2.90
C GLY A 75 13.01 4.20 3.74
N ALA A 76 13.47 4.21 5.00
CA ALA A 76 13.29 5.30 5.97
C ALA A 76 14.38 6.39 5.94
#